data_AF-A0A6A2EQB3-F1
#
_entry.id   AF-A0A6A2EQB3-F1
#
_cell.length_a   1.000
_cell.length_b   1.000
_cell.length_c   1.000
_cell.angle_alpha   90.00
_cell.angle_beta   90.00
_cell.angle_gamma   90.00
#
_symmetry.space_group_name_H-M   'P 1'
#
loop_
_entity.id
_entity.type
_entity.pdbx_description
1 polymer ?
#
loop_
_entity_poly.entity_id
_entity_poly.type
_entity_poly.pdbx_seq_one_letter_code
_entity_poly.pdbx_strand_id
1 'polypeptide(L)'
;MKNHKLQRDSENYQFMEYLKKQHTKRNILLKRTILILILIWIYLPVFLPDNYSGLEDEKRLVSEIAIDDADSEAPLTWWYKVKAIQEIDMLNKPLPLGVEPAEKAWKVGLVGYTYFNIPVYKIEIEVIKDSNGYHAIAGSFREYFPDVTWFIILVGISIQFIGFIILFTIPILILYYIVKKRW
;
A
#
# COMPACT_ATOMS: atom_id res chain seq x y z
N MET A 1 21.61 53.91 42.27
CA MET A 1 21.21 53.67 40.86
C MET A 1 21.78 52.39 40.22
N LYS A 2 22.97 51.90 40.60
CA LYS A 2 23.60 50.72 39.95
C LYS A 2 22.84 49.39 40.16
N ASN A 3 22.28 49.14 41.34
CA ASN A 3 21.57 47.89 41.66
C ASN A 3 20.29 47.69 40.86
N HIS A 4 19.58 48.77 40.52
CA HIS A 4 18.32 48.70 39.79
C HIS A 4 18.52 48.33 38.30
N LYS A 5 19.73 48.56 37.77
CA LYS A 5 20.11 48.15 36.41
C LYS A 5 20.42 46.66 36.34
N LEU A 6 21.20 46.16 37.30
CA LEU A 6 21.55 44.74 37.42
C LEU A 6 20.32 43.84 37.60
N GLN A 7 19.34 44.29 38.38
CA GLN A 7 18.09 43.54 38.59
C GLN A 7 17.26 43.45 37.30
N ARG A 8 17.20 44.54 36.51
CA ARG A 8 16.53 44.56 35.21
C ARG A 8 17.21 43.66 34.18
N ASP A 9 18.54 43.64 34.18
CA ASP A 9 19.32 42.79 33.27
C ASP A 9 19.15 41.29 33.63
N SER A 10 19.06 40.97 34.92
CA SER A 10 18.73 39.62 35.42
C SER A 10 17.34 39.15 34.99
N GLU A 11 16.32 39.99 35.16
CA GLU A 11 14.94 39.67 34.76
C GLU A 11 14.82 39.49 33.24
N ASN A 12 15.46 40.36 32.45
CA ASN A 12 15.51 40.23 31.00
C ASN A 12 16.19 38.92 30.56
N TYR A 13 17.27 38.50 31.24
CA TYR A 13 17.94 37.26 30.94
C TYR A 13 17.03 36.04 31.20
N GLN A 14 16.38 35.98 32.36
CA GLN A 14 15.44 34.90 32.69
C GLN A 14 14.25 34.85 31.73
N PHE A 15 13.73 36.01 31.31
CA PHE A 15 12.64 36.09 30.35
C PHE A 15 13.05 35.57 28.97
N MET A 16 14.24 35.94 28.48
CA MET A 16 14.77 35.45 27.20
C MET A 16 15.04 33.94 27.23
N GLU A 17 15.51 33.41 28.36
CA GLU A 17 15.73 31.97 28.53
C GLU A 17 14.40 31.20 28.55
N TYR A 18 13.37 31.75 29.19
CA TYR A 18 12.01 31.22 29.18
C TYR A 18 11.42 31.18 27.76
N LEU A 19 11.53 32.27 26.99
CA LEU A 19 11.07 32.34 25.60
C LEU A 19 11.77 31.33 24.71
N LYS A 20 13.10 31.19 24.86
CA LYS A 20 13.89 30.19 24.11
C LYS A 20 13.40 28.77 24.42
N LYS A 21 13.18 28.45 25.69
CA LYS A 21 12.70 27.13 26.14
C LYS A 21 11.28 26.82 25.63
N GLN A 22 10.38 27.81 25.64
CA GLN A 22 9.03 27.72 25.06
C GLN A 22 9.10 27.46 23.55
N HIS A 23 9.91 28.22 22.82
CA HIS A 23 10.08 28.07 21.38
C HIS A 23 10.67 26.69 21.00
N THR A 24 11.67 26.22 21.74
CA THR A 24 12.25 24.88 21.54
C THR A 24 11.23 23.77 21.79
N LYS A 25 10.44 23.85 22.88
CA LYS A 25 9.37 22.87 23.16
C LYS A 25 8.32 22.85 22.05
N ARG A 26 7.86 24.01 21.59
CA ARG A 26 6.87 24.12 20.51
C ARG A 26 7.38 23.49 19.21
N ASN A 27 8.64 23.74 18.85
CA ASN A 27 9.25 23.16 17.66
C ASN A 27 9.40 21.64 17.76
N ILE A 28 9.70 21.09 18.93
CA ILE A 28 9.76 19.64 19.15
C ILE A 28 8.37 19.02 19.00
N LEU A 29 7.34 19.64 19.59
CA LEU A 29 5.97 19.17 19.51
C LEU A 29 5.48 19.18 18.06
N LEU A 30 5.71 20.27 17.33
CA LEU A 30 5.29 20.44 15.94
C LEU A 30 5.97 19.41 15.02
N LYS A 31 7.27 19.16 15.20
CA LYS A 31 8.00 18.12 14.47
C LYS A 31 7.44 16.73 14.72
N ARG A 32 7.08 16.41 15.99
CA ARG A 32 6.44 15.13 16.33
C ARG A 32 5.07 14.98 15.69
N THR A 33 4.24 16.03 15.73
CA THR A 33 2.91 16.01 15.10
C THR A 33 3.00 15.82 13.59
N ILE A 34 3.92 16.55 12.92
CA ILE A 34 4.14 16.40 11.48
C ILE A 34 4.60 14.97 11.16
N LEU A 35 5.53 14.40 11.95
CA LEU A 35 5.98 13.04 11.75
C LEU A 35 4.84 12.02 11.90
N ILE A 36 4.00 12.16 12.92
CA ILE A 36 2.84 11.30 13.15
C ILE A 36 1.84 11.42 11.98
N LEU A 37 1.58 12.64 11.50
CA LEU A 37 0.69 12.85 10.35
C LEU A 37 1.25 12.22 9.06
N ILE A 38 2.56 12.31 8.83
CA ILE A 38 3.23 11.64 7.71
C ILE A 38 3.11 10.12 7.84
N LEU A 39 3.35 9.57 9.03
CA LEU A 39 3.20 8.13 9.27
C LEU A 39 1.76 7.69 9.03
N ILE A 40 0.77 8.39 9.59
CA ILE A 40 -0.65 8.11 9.34
C ILE A 40 -0.92 8.15 7.84
N TRP A 41 -0.49 9.18 7.11
CA TRP A 41 -0.66 9.27 5.66
C TRP A 41 -0.02 8.13 4.87
N ILE A 42 1.15 7.65 5.28
CA ILE A 42 1.84 6.51 4.66
C ILE A 42 1.10 5.20 4.92
N TYR A 43 0.47 5.05 6.10
CA TYR A 43 -0.30 3.86 6.50
C TYR A 43 -1.80 3.96 6.22
N LEU A 44 -2.25 5.08 5.65
CA LEU A 44 -3.63 5.33 5.23
C LEU A 44 -3.83 5.20 3.72
N PRO A 45 -3.24 4.24 2.98
CA PRO A 45 -3.98 3.71 1.85
C PRO A 45 -5.05 2.77 2.42
N VAL A 46 -6.13 3.39 2.90
CA VAL A 46 -7.46 3.30 2.29
C VAL A 46 -7.85 1.85 2.04
N PHE A 47 -8.52 1.27 3.04
CA PHE A 47 -9.54 0.24 2.84
C PHE A 47 -10.58 0.80 1.87
N LEU A 48 -10.32 0.69 0.57
CA LEU A 48 -11.31 0.97 -0.45
C LEU A 48 -12.27 -0.21 -0.44
N PRO A 49 -13.58 0.00 -0.24
CA PRO A 49 -14.54 -1.09 -0.31
C PRO A 49 -14.51 -1.69 -1.71
N ASP A 50 -14.63 -3.02 -1.76
CA ASP A 50 -14.73 -3.77 -3.00
C ASP A 50 -15.84 -3.21 -3.88
N ASN A 51 -15.47 -2.78 -5.09
CA ASN A 51 -16.40 -2.10 -5.98
C ASN A 51 -17.36 -3.05 -6.70
N TYR A 52 -17.26 -4.35 -6.44
CA TYR A 52 -18.09 -5.42 -6.99
C TYR A 52 -19.09 -5.99 -5.98
N SER A 53 -19.01 -5.58 -4.71
CA SER A 53 -19.89 -6.06 -3.62
C SER A 53 -21.38 -5.75 -3.84
N GLY A 54 -21.70 -4.66 -4.55
CA GLY A 54 -23.06 -4.25 -4.89
C GLY A 54 -23.58 -4.76 -6.24
N LEU A 55 -22.85 -5.66 -6.92
CA LEU A 55 -23.30 -6.26 -8.17
C LEU A 55 -24.32 -7.38 -7.92
N GLU A 56 -25.06 -7.73 -8.97
CA GLU A 56 -25.92 -8.92 -8.99
C GLU A 56 -25.10 -10.18 -8.67
N ASP A 57 -25.72 -11.16 -8.00
CA ASP A 57 -25.02 -12.33 -7.43
C ASP A 57 -24.13 -13.06 -8.43
N GLU A 58 -24.59 -13.25 -9.68
CA GLU A 58 -23.80 -13.91 -10.73
C GLU A 58 -22.56 -13.09 -11.14
N LYS A 59 -22.74 -11.78 -11.35
CA LYS A 59 -21.62 -10.89 -11.73
C LYS A 59 -20.64 -10.71 -10.58
N ARG A 60 -21.11 -10.72 -9.33
CA ARG A 60 -20.27 -10.73 -8.14
C ARG A 60 -19.42 -12.00 -8.11
N LEU A 61 -20.04 -13.17 -8.25
CA LEU A 61 -19.34 -14.46 -8.24
C LEU A 61 -18.30 -14.56 -9.37
N VAL A 62 -18.67 -14.17 -10.58
CA VAL A 62 -17.75 -14.11 -11.73
C VAL A 62 -16.56 -13.17 -11.47
N SER A 63 -16.80 -12.04 -10.79
CA SER A 63 -15.74 -11.10 -10.41
C SER A 63 -14.81 -11.69 -9.35
N GLU A 64 -15.36 -12.39 -8.35
CA GLU A 64 -14.58 -13.05 -7.29
C GLU A 64 -13.66 -14.12 -7.89
N ILE A 65 -14.17 -14.96 -8.80
CA ILE A 65 -13.36 -15.97 -9.49
C ILE A 65 -12.25 -15.33 -10.32
N ALA A 66 -12.56 -14.25 -11.05
CA ALA A 66 -11.56 -13.53 -11.82
C ALA A 66 -10.49 -12.86 -10.92
N ILE A 67 -10.87 -12.38 -9.74
CA ILE A 67 -9.93 -11.78 -8.78
C ILE A 67 -9.02 -12.86 -8.18
N ASP A 68 -9.57 -14.01 -7.79
CA ASP A 68 -8.80 -15.13 -7.23
C ASP A 68 -7.75 -15.63 -8.24
N ASP A 69 -8.14 -15.78 -9.50
CA ASP A 69 -7.23 -16.12 -10.59
C ASP A 69 -6.15 -15.03 -10.79
N ALA A 70 -6.55 -13.75 -10.78
CA ALA A 70 -5.62 -12.63 -10.92
C ALA A 70 -4.63 -12.49 -9.75
N ASP A 71 -5.00 -12.90 -8.54
CA ASP A 71 -4.15 -12.84 -7.34
C ASP A 71 -3.01 -13.84 -7.44
N SER A 72 -3.23 -14.98 -8.12
CA SER A 72 -2.21 -15.99 -8.35
C SER A 72 -1.12 -15.54 -9.34
N GLU A 73 -1.45 -14.66 -10.29
CA GLU A 73 -0.56 -14.24 -11.38
C GLU A 73 0.04 -12.84 -11.20
N ALA A 74 -0.50 -11.98 -10.32
CA ALA A 74 -0.09 -10.58 -10.19
C ALA A 74 0.47 -10.22 -8.80
N PRO A 75 1.72 -10.63 -8.46
CA PRO A 75 2.27 -10.60 -7.10
C PRO A 75 2.51 -9.21 -6.50
N LEU A 76 2.43 -8.14 -7.30
CA LEU A 76 2.58 -6.75 -6.84
C LEU A 76 1.25 -6.03 -6.63
N THR A 77 0.15 -6.74 -6.89
CA THR A 77 -1.20 -6.24 -6.65
C THR A 77 -1.59 -6.50 -5.20
N TRP A 78 -2.20 -5.50 -4.58
CA TRP A 78 -2.72 -5.57 -3.21
C TRP A 78 -4.25 -5.55 -3.18
N TRP A 79 -4.87 -4.95 -4.20
CA TRP A 79 -6.32 -4.96 -4.35
C TRP A 79 -6.69 -4.73 -5.82
N TYR A 80 -7.90 -5.16 -6.17
CA TYR A 80 -8.41 -5.13 -7.53
C TYR A 80 -9.63 -4.23 -7.64
N LYS A 81 -9.74 -3.53 -8.77
CA LYS A 81 -10.94 -2.82 -9.16
C LYS A 81 -11.57 -3.47 -10.38
N VAL A 82 -12.82 -3.89 -10.28
CA VAL A 82 -13.59 -4.36 -11.43
C VAL A 82 -13.98 -3.18 -12.30
N LYS A 83 -13.53 -3.15 -13.55
CA LYS A 83 -13.81 -2.08 -14.51
C LYS A 83 -14.98 -2.40 -15.43
N ALA A 84 -15.07 -3.65 -15.87
CA ALA A 84 -16.08 -4.09 -16.82
C ALA A 84 -16.36 -5.57 -16.62
N ILE A 85 -17.62 -5.95 -16.84
CA ILE A 85 -18.07 -7.34 -16.90
C ILE A 85 -18.94 -7.42 -18.14
N GLN A 86 -18.56 -8.28 -19.08
CA GLN A 86 -19.25 -8.43 -20.36
C GLN A 86 -19.47 -9.91 -20.64
N GLU A 87 -20.69 -10.28 -20.99
CA GLU A 87 -20.97 -11.62 -21.50
C GLU A 87 -20.42 -11.70 -22.93
N ILE A 88 -19.67 -12.75 -23.24
CA ILE A 88 -19.07 -13.01 -24.54
C ILE A 88 -19.53 -14.37 -25.07
N ASP A 89 -19.72 -14.43 -26.37
CA ASP A 89 -20.06 -15.66 -27.08
C ASP A 89 -18.80 -16.51 -27.26
N MET A 90 -18.90 -17.80 -26.92
CA MET A 90 -17.82 -18.77 -27.01
C MET A 90 -18.01 -19.74 -28.18
N LEU A 91 -19.06 -19.56 -28.99
CA LEU A 91 -19.30 -20.33 -30.21
C LEU A 91 -18.06 -20.31 -31.11
N ASN A 92 -17.43 -21.48 -31.26
CA ASN A 92 -16.24 -21.76 -32.06
C ASN A 92 -14.89 -21.33 -31.46
N LYS A 93 -14.83 -20.95 -30.18
CA LYS A 93 -13.55 -20.68 -29.51
C LYS A 93 -12.93 -21.98 -28.99
N PRO A 94 -11.63 -22.25 -29.23
CA PRO A 94 -10.97 -23.42 -28.63
C PRO A 94 -10.91 -23.24 -27.11
N LEU A 95 -11.41 -24.24 -26.38
CA LEU A 95 -11.42 -24.26 -24.91
C LEU A 95 -10.19 -25.01 -24.36
N PRO A 96 -9.73 -24.67 -23.14
CA PRO A 96 -8.68 -25.42 -22.47
C PRO A 96 -9.09 -26.89 -22.24
N LEU A 97 -8.10 -27.77 -22.11
CA LEU A 97 -8.31 -29.18 -21.80
C LEU A 97 -9.06 -29.34 -20.46
N GLY A 98 -10.15 -30.11 -20.47
CA GLY A 98 -10.95 -30.39 -19.28
C GLY A 98 -12.13 -29.44 -19.04
N VAL A 99 -12.31 -28.42 -19.89
CA VAL A 99 -13.45 -27.50 -19.83
C VAL A 99 -14.56 -27.98 -20.75
N GLU A 100 -15.78 -28.08 -20.23
CA GLU A 100 -16.95 -28.44 -21.03
C GLU A 100 -17.31 -27.34 -22.05
N PRO A 101 -17.88 -27.71 -23.21
CA PRO A 101 -18.37 -26.71 -24.16
C PRO A 101 -19.45 -25.84 -23.51
N ALA A 102 -19.21 -24.53 -23.42
CA ALA A 102 -20.24 -23.56 -23.09
C ALA A 102 -20.47 -22.61 -24.26
N GLU A 103 -21.73 -22.22 -24.45
CA GLU A 103 -22.12 -21.22 -25.45
C GLU A 103 -21.66 -19.82 -25.05
N LYS A 104 -21.48 -19.57 -23.75
CA LYS A 104 -21.20 -18.25 -23.22
C LYS A 104 -20.15 -18.25 -22.13
N ALA A 105 -19.39 -17.18 -22.06
CA ALA A 105 -18.47 -16.87 -20.97
C ALA A 105 -18.61 -15.40 -20.56
N TRP A 106 -17.95 -15.04 -19.48
CA TRP A 106 -17.88 -13.67 -18.98
C TRP A 106 -16.45 -13.16 -19.11
N LYS A 107 -16.28 -12.01 -19.75
CA LYS A 107 -15.02 -11.27 -19.77
C LYS A 107 -15.05 -10.22 -18.66
N VAL A 108 -14.15 -10.37 -17.69
CA VAL A 108 -13.97 -9.48 -16.55
C VAL A 108 -12.71 -8.65 -16.75
N GLY A 109 -12.87 -7.34 -16.85
CA GLY A 109 -11.77 -6.38 -16.86
C GLY A 109 -11.47 -5.92 -15.45
N LEU A 110 -10.25 -6.18 -14.96
CA LEU A 110 -9.75 -5.76 -13.66
C LEU A 110 -8.61 -4.75 -13.83
N VAL A 111 -8.41 -3.92 -12.81
CA VAL A 111 -7.17 -3.16 -12.62
C VAL A 111 -6.61 -3.49 -11.26
N GLY A 112 -5.39 -4.02 -11.25
CA GLY A 112 -4.61 -4.28 -10.05
C GLY A 112 -3.91 -3.01 -9.58
N TYR A 113 -3.98 -2.75 -8.28
CA TYR A 113 -3.36 -1.62 -7.62
C TYR A 113 -2.40 -2.07 -6.54
N THR A 114 -1.35 -1.27 -6.33
CA THR A 114 -0.47 -1.45 -5.16
C THR A 114 -1.15 -0.99 -3.88
N TYR A 115 -0.49 -1.27 -2.75
CA TYR A 115 -0.83 -0.68 -1.45
C TYR A 115 -1.05 0.84 -1.56
N PHE A 116 -0.25 1.59 -2.33
CA PHE A 116 -0.41 3.05 -2.44
C PHE A 116 -1.45 3.53 -3.46
N ASN A 117 -2.39 2.68 -3.86
CA ASN A 117 -3.41 2.96 -4.89
C ASN A 117 -2.82 3.36 -6.26
N ILE A 118 -1.61 2.89 -6.56
CA ILE A 118 -0.97 3.09 -7.87
C ILE A 118 -1.37 1.93 -8.78
N PRO A 119 -1.96 2.18 -9.97
CA PRO A 119 -2.30 1.12 -10.91
C PRO A 119 -1.03 0.46 -11.46
N VAL A 120 -0.99 -0.87 -11.40
CA VAL A 120 0.16 -1.67 -11.86
C VAL A 120 -0.21 -2.55 -13.04
N TYR A 121 -1.34 -3.25 -12.95
CA TYR A 121 -1.77 -4.18 -14.01
C TYR A 121 -3.16 -3.84 -14.53
N LYS A 122 -3.31 -3.87 -15.85
CA LYS A 122 -4.60 -4.03 -16.52
C LYS A 122 -4.76 -5.52 -16.82
N ILE A 123 -5.84 -6.10 -16.33
CA ILE A 123 -6.07 -7.54 -16.38
C ILE A 123 -7.42 -7.78 -17.06
N GLU A 124 -7.46 -8.75 -17.95
CA GLU A 124 -8.69 -9.20 -18.60
C GLU A 124 -8.76 -10.73 -18.46
N ILE A 125 -9.74 -11.22 -17.70
CA ILE A 125 -9.94 -12.64 -17.43
C ILE A 125 -11.27 -13.09 -18.00
N GLU A 126 -11.28 -14.24 -18.64
CA GLU A 126 -12.47 -14.91 -19.15
C GLU A 126 -12.87 -16.03 -18.17
N VAL A 127 -14.12 -15.99 -17.72
CA VAL A 127 -14.72 -16.94 -16.77
C VAL A 127 -15.87 -17.66 -17.45
N ILE A 128 -15.84 -18.99 -17.46
CA ILE A 128 -16.89 -19.84 -18.01
C ILE A 128 -17.68 -20.47 -16.88
N LYS A 129 -18.93 -20.86 -17.17
CA LYS A 129 -19.75 -21.69 -16.28
C LYS A 129 -19.90 -23.07 -16.91
N ASP A 130 -19.48 -24.11 -16.21
CA ASP A 130 -19.68 -25.51 -16.59
C ASP A 130 -20.55 -26.24 -15.56
N SER A 131 -20.66 -27.57 -15.68
CA SER A 131 -21.40 -28.40 -14.72
C SER A 131 -20.80 -28.42 -13.30
N ASN A 132 -19.52 -28.06 -13.13
CA ASN A 132 -18.80 -28.06 -11.86
C ASN A 132 -18.77 -26.68 -11.18
N GLY A 133 -19.00 -25.60 -11.93
CA GLY A 133 -19.07 -24.25 -11.38
C GLY A 133 -18.58 -23.17 -12.34
N TYR A 134 -18.10 -22.07 -11.76
CA TYR A 134 -17.46 -21.00 -12.50
C TYR A 134 -15.94 -21.17 -12.44
N HIS A 135 -15.28 -21.08 -13.59
CA HIS A 135 -13.84 -21.28 -13.71
C HIS A 135 -13.23 -20.24 -14.64
N ALA A 136 -12.07 -19.70 -14.27
CA ALA A 136 -11.26 -18.89 -15.17
C ALA A 136 -10.60 -19.79 -16.23
N ILE A 137 -10.61 -19.36 -17.50
CA ILE A 137 -10.12 -20.15 -18.63
C ILE A 137 -9.03 -19.47 -19.45
N ALA A 138 -8.95 -18.14 -19.39
CA ALA A 138 -7.94 -17.36 -20.07
C ALA A 138 -7.75 -16.01 -19.35
N GLY A 139 -6.50 -15.61 -19.20
CA GLY A 139 -6.11 -14.32 -18.62
C GLY A 139 -5.16 -13.55 -19.53
N SER A 140 -5.30 -12.22 -19.56
CA SER A 140 -4.35 -11.31 -20.17
C SER A 140 -3.91 -10.27 -19.16
N PHE A 141 -2.61 -10.24 -18.88
CA PHE A 141 -1.99 -9.35 -17.90
C PHE A 141 -1.09 -8.36 -18.63
N ARG A 142 -1.39 -7.06 -18.47
CA ARG A 142 -0.61 -5.98 -19.08
C ARG A 142 -0.21 -4.97 -18.03
N GLU A 143 1.08 -4.69 -17.93
CA GLU A 143 1.60 -3.64 -17.05
C GLU A 143 1.18 -2.25 -17.55
N TYR A 144 0.76 -1.39 -16.63
CA TYR A 144 0.47 0.02 -16.92
C TYR A 144 1.75 0.80 -17.21
N PHE A 145 2.80 0.57 -16.41
CA PHE A 145 4.06 1.27 -16.51
C PHE A 145 5.20 0.33 -16.08
N PRO A 146 6.01 -0.20 -17.01
CA PRO A 146 7.12 -1.09 -16.68
C PRO A 146 8.10 -0.45 -15.67
N ASP A 147 8.31 0.86 -15.78
CA ASP A 147 9.23 1.60 -14.93
C ASP A 147 8.69 1.80 -13.49
N VAL A 148 7.36 1.85 -13.33
CA VAL A 148 6.72 2.00 -12.02
C VAL A 148 6.85 0.70 -11.22
N THR A 149 6.77 -0.45 -11.89
CA THR A 149 7.04 -1.77 -11.29
C THR A 149 8.43 -1.78 -10.64
N TRP A 150 9.46 -1.33 -11.37
CA TRP A 150 10.82 -1.21 -10.83
C TRP A 150 10.94 -0.21 -9.68
N PHE A 151 10.26 0.93 -9.77
CA PHE A 151 10.23 1.92 -8.70
C PHE A 151 9.61 1.34 -7.41
N ILE A 152 8.49 0.64 -7.51
CA ILE A 152 7.82 -0.01 -6.36
C ILE A 152 8.73 -1.06 -5.74
N ILE A 153 9.37 -1.90 -6.55
CA ILE A 153 10.33 -2.92 -6.08
C ILE A 153 11.50 -2.23 -5.35
N LEU A 154 12.08 -1.18 -5.94
CA LEU A 154 13.19 -0.43 -5.32
C LEU A 154 12.79 0.21 -3.99
N VAL A 155 11.59 0.80 -3.91
CA VAL A 155 11.05 1.38 -2.68
C VAL A 155 10.82 0.28 -1.64
N GLY A 156 10.22 -0.85 -2.02
CA GLY A 156 9.99 -2.00 -1.15
C GLY A 156 11.29 -2.56 -0.57
N ILE A 157 12.31 -2.79 -1.41
CA ILE A 157 13.64 -3.24 -0.98
C ILE A 157 14.29 -2.21 -0.05
N SER A 158 14.18 -0.92 -0.36
CA SER A 158 14.75 0.15 0.47
C SER A 158 14.11 0.18 1.87
N ILE A 159 12.79 0.01 1.96
CA ILE A 159 12.08 -0.06 3.25
C ILE A 159 12.52 -1.29 4.05
N GLN A 160 12.60 -2.47 3.42
CA GLN A 160 13.07 -3.67 4.09
C GLN A 160 14.52 -3.54 4.58
N PHE A 161 15.39 -2.94 3.76
CA PHE A 161 16.79 -2.73 4.11
C PHE A 161 16.94 -1.73 5.27
N ILE A 162 16.17 -0.64 5.27
CA ILE A 162 16.13 0.32 6.40
C ILE A 162 15.61 -0.37 7.66
N GLY A 163 14.54 -1.16 7.55
CA GLY A 163 13.99 -1.95 8.66
C GLY A 163 15.02 -2.91 9.24
N PHE A 164 15.76 -3.61 8.38
CA PHE A 164 16.85 -4.50 8.78
C PHE A 164 17.98 -3.74 9.49
N ILE A 165 18.44 -2.61 8.93
CA ILE A 165 19.44 -1.76 9.60
C ILE A 165 18.94 -1.32 10.97
N ILE A 166 17.71 -0.84 11.10
CA ILE A 166 17.17 -0.41 12.39
C ILE A 166 17.12 -1.59 13.38
N LEU A 167 16.62 -2.74 12.95
CA LEU A 167 16.44 -3.93 13.78
C LEU A 167 17.77 -4.49 14.30
N PHE A 168 18.84 -4.47 13.49
CA PHE A 168 20.12 -5.04 13.88
C PHE A 168 21.10 -4.01 14.45
N THR A 169 21.14 -2.80 13.90
CA THR A 169 22.14 -1.80 14.29
C THR A 169 21.81 -1.12 15.61
N ILE A 170 20.52 -0.87 15.91
CA ILE A 170 20.11 -0.25 17.17
C ILE A 170 20.44 -1.15 18.38
N PRO A 171 20.09 -2.45 18.40
CA PRO A 171 20.46 -3.33 19.51
C PRO A 171 21.97 -3.45 19.70
N ILE A 172 22.74 -3.55 18.61
CA ILE A 172 24.21 -3.61 18.67
C ILE A 172 24.78 -2.33 19.30
N LEU A 173 24.30 -1.15 18.90
CA LEU A 173 24.73 0.13 19.47
C LEU A 173 24.35 0.27 20.95
N ILE A 174 23.15 -0.19 21.33
CA ILE A 174 22.71 -0.23 22.73
C ILE A 174 23.61 -1.16 23.54
N LEU A 175 23.87 -2.37 23.04
CA LEU A 175 24.73 -3.35 23.71
C LEU A 175 26.15 -2.82 23.88
N TYR A 176 26.72 -2.22 22.82
CA TYR A 176 28.03 -1.57 22.86
C TYR A 176 28.07 -0.46 23.90
N TYR A 177 27.04 0.41 23.95
CA TYR A 177 26.95 1.48 24.93
C TYR A 177 26.88 0.94 26.38
N ILE A 178 26.11 -0.12 26.61
CA ILE A 178 26.01 -0.77 27.93
C ILE A 178 27.36 -1.37 28.35
N VAL A 179 28.05 -2.08 27.45
CA VAL A 179 29.36 -2.68 27.73
C VAL A 179 30.41 -1.60 28.02
N LYS A 180 30.48 -0.57 27.18
CA LYS A 180 31.44 0.53 27.35
C LYS A 180 31.20 1.37 28.59
N LYS A 181 29.95 1.52 29.05
CA LYS A 181 29.64 2.26 30.29
C LYS A 181 29.95 1.45 31.56
N ARG A 182 30.08 0.13 31.45
CA ARG A 182 30.39 -0.76 32.57
C ARG A 182 31.89 -0.92 32.85
N TRP A 183 32.73 -0.47 31.92
CA TRP A 183 34.20 -0.45 32.00
C TRP A 183 34.69 1.00 32.00
#